data_AF-A0A0D5Y1H5-F1
#
_entry.id   AF-A0A0D5Y1H5-F1
#
_cell.length_a   1.000
_cell.length_b   1.000
_cell.length_c   1.000
_cell.angle_alpha   90.00
_cell.angle_beta   90.00
_cell.angle_gamma   90.00
#
_symmetry.space_group_name_H-M   'P 1'
#
loop_
_entity.id
_entity.type
_entity.pdbx_description
1 polymer ?
#
loop_
_entity_poly.entity_id
_entity_poly.type
_entity_poly.pdbx_seq_one_letter_code
_entity_poly.pdbx_strand_id
1 'polypeptide(L)' 'MERALESGAECAKTLHLVAATRGAINGLMGEIIEAHALEHVAHPELSDAERAKGVDELLAAIRRYS' A
#
# COMPACT_ATOMS: atom_id res chain seq x y z
N MET A 1 -14.35 -0.24 -11.37
CA MET A 1 -15.16 0.74 -10.60
C MET A 1 -15.66 1.84 -11.53
N GLU A 2 -14.76 2.48 -12.26
CA GLU A 2 -15.04 3.45 -13.34
C GLU A 2 -16.22 3.05 -14.25
N ARG A 3 -16.15 1.89 -14.91
CA ARG A 3 -17.27 1.39 -15.75
C ARG A 3 -18.61 1.25 -15.04
N ALA A 4 -18.62 0.95 -13.74
CA ALA A 4 -19.86 0.82 -12.96
C ALA A 4 -20.48 2.19 -12.66
N LEU A 5 -19.65 3.23 -12.50
CA LEU A 5 -20.11 4.62 -12.38
C LEU A 5 -20.65 5.14 -13.71
N GLU A 6 -19.93 4.89 -14.81
CA GLU A 6 -20.31 5.32 -16.17
C GLU A 6 -21.61 4.66 -16.64
N SER A 7 -21.82 3.38 -16.30
CA SER A 7 -23.02 2.64 -16.68
C SER A 7 -24.23 2.91 -15.77
N GLY A 8 -24.12 3.81 -14.78
CA GLY A 8 -25.18 4.05 -13.79
C GLY A 8 -25.54 2.81 -12.97
N ALA A 9 -24.55 1.97 -12.63
CA ALA A 9 -24.80 0.78 -11.83
C ALA A 9 -25.41 1.12 -10.47
N GLU A 10 -26.21 0.19 -9.93
CA GLU A 10 -26.86 0.34 -8.63
C GLU A 10 -25.85 0.77 -7.55
N CYS A 11 -26.23 1.75 -6.72
CA CYS A 11 -25.38 2.31 -5.68
C CYS A 11 -24.81 1.23 -4.75
N ALA A 12 -25.62 0.24 -4.35
CA ALA A 12 -25.18 -0.86 -3.50
C ALA A 12 -24.05 -1.69 -4.15
N LYS A 13 -24.17 -1.97 -5.45
CA LYS A 13 -23.15 -2.71 -6.22
C LYS A 13 -21.85 -1.92 -6.33
N THR A 14 -21.94 -0.61 -6.56
CA THR A 14 -20.77 0.28 -6.60
C THR A 14 -20.09 0.34 -5.24
N LEU A 15 -20.84 0.44 -4.14
CA LEU A 15 -20.31 0.40 -2.77
C LEU A 15 -19.57 -0.90 -2.46
N HIS A 16 -20.12 -2.06 -2.83
CA HIS A 16 -19.44 -3.34 -2.64
C HIS A 16 -18.12 -3.43 -3.42
N LEU A 17 -18.09 -2.88 -4.64
CA LEU A 17 -16.87 -2.86 -5.45
C LEU A 17 -15.80 -1.97 -4.82
N VAL A 18 -16.15 -0.78 -4.32
CA VAL A 18 -15.24 0.09 -3.56
C VAL A 18 -14.68 -0.65 -2.35
N ALA A 19 -15.54 -1.29 -1.57
CA ALA A 19 -15.15 -2.01 -0.36
C ALA A 19 -14.19 -3.17 -0.67
N ALA A 20 -14.46 -3.95 -1.72
CA ALA A 20 -13.59 -5.03 -2.17
C ALA A 20 -12.23 -4.51 -2.65
N THR A 21 -12.21 -3.43 -3.45
CA THR A 21 -10.97 -2.81 -3.90
C THR A 21 -10.14 -2.27 -2.73
N ARG A 22 -10.77 -1.62 -1.74
CA ARG A 22 -10.08 -1.18 -0.52
C ARG A 22 -9.43 -2.35 0.21
N GLY A 23 -10.14 -3.47 0.36
CA GLY A 23 -9.61 -4.68 0.99
C GLY A 23 -8.39 -5.23 0.25
N ALA A 24 -8.45 -5.32 -1.07
CA ALA A 24 -7.33 -5.77 -1.90
C ALA A 24 -6.11 -4.85 -1.79
N ILE A 25 -6.32 -3.53 -1.83
CA ILE A 25 -5.25 -2.54 -1.67
C ILE A 25 -4.60 -2.68 -0.29
N ASN A 26 -5.38 -2.86 0.78
CA ASN A 26 -4.83 -3.05 2.13
C ASN A 26 -3.96 -4.31 2.24
N GLY A 27 -4.36 -5.40 1.59
CA GLY A 27 -3.53 -6.61 1.51
C GLY A 27 -2.20 -6.35 0.80
N LEU A 28 -2.26 -5.74 -0.39
CA LEU A 28 -1.07 -5.39 -1.17
C LEU A 28 -0.14 -4.40 -0.44
N MET A 29 -0.70 -3.47 0.33
CA MET A 29 0.09 -2.55 1.14
C MET A 29 0.99 -3.27 2.15
N GLY A 30 0.51 -4.37 2.74
CA GLY A 30 1.33 -5.20 3.63
C GLY A 30 2.54 -5.80 2.91
N GLU A 31 2.31 -6.36 1.73
CA GLU A 31 3.38 -6.95 0.89
C GLU A 31 4.42 -5.90 0.47
N ILE A 32 3.98 -4.69 0.12
CA ILE A 32 4.89 -3.59 -0.25
C ILE A 32 5.73 -3.13 0.94
N ILE A 33 5.12 -3.04 2.14
CA ILE A 33 5.84 -2.68 3.37
C ILE A 33 6.92 -3.73 3.68
N GLU A 34 6.59 -5.01 3.56
CA GLU A 34 7.56 -6.10 3.75
C GLU A 34 8.70 -6.04 2.74
N ALA A 35 8.39 -5.89 1.45
CA ALA A 35 9.40 -5.76 0.40
C ALA A 35 10.33 -4.57 0.64
N HIS A 36 9.78 -3.40 1.01
CA HIS A 36 10.58 -2.21 1.34
C HIS A 36 11.48 -2.44 2.56
N ALA A 37 10.97 -3.11 3.60
CA ALA A 37 11.76 -3.44 4.77
C ALA A 37 12.94 -4.37 4.43
N LEU A 38 12.73 -5.36 3.56
CA LEU A 38 13.80 -6.26 3.12
C LEU A 38 14.84 -5.53 2.26
N GLU A 39 14.40 -4.80 1.25
CA GLU A 39 15.27 -4.22 0.22
C GLU A 39 15.99 -2.94 0.69
N HIS A 40 15.30 -2.09 1.45
CA HIS A 40 15.80 -0.74 1.78
C HIS A 40 16.16 -0.56 3.26
N VAL A 41 15.87 -1.54 4.11
CA VAL A 41 16.21 -1.48 5.54
C VAL A 41 17.09 -2.64 5.98
N ALA A 42 16.78 -3.88 5.60
CA ALA A 42 17.51 -5.06 6.06
C ALA A 42 18.64 -5.49 5.12
N HIS A 43 18.65 -5.02 3.87
CA HIS A 43 19.59 -5.50 2.86
C HIS A 43 21.06 -5.29 3.32
N PRO A 44 21.91 -6.32 3.22
CA PRO A 44 23.25 -6.32 3.81
C PRO A 44 24.22 -5.36 3.11
N GLU A 45 23.98 -5.05 1.84
CA GLU A 45 24.87 -4.20 1.03
C GLU A 45 24.58 -2.69 1.20
N LEU A 46 23.55 -2.32 1.97
CA LEU A 46 23.22 -0.92 2.21
C LEU A 46 24.26 -0.26 3.11
N SER A 47 24.71 0.92 2.68
CA SER A 47 25.40 1.85 3.58
C SER A 47 24.48 2.30 4.72
N ASP A 48 25.08 2.81 5.79
CA ASP A 48 24.33 3.35 6.93
C ASP A 48 23.39 4.49 6.52
N ALA A 49 23.82 5.31 5.56
CA ALA A 49 23.03 6.43 5.04
C ALA A 49 21.80 5.95 4.26
N GLU A 50 21.96 4.94 3.39
CA GLU A 50 20.84 4.35 2.64
C GLU A 50 19.85 3.65 3.58
N ARG A 51 20.38 2.92 4.57
CA ARG A 51 19.57 2.24 5.59
C ARG A 51 18.75 3.22 6.42
N ALA A 52 19.37 4.32 6.88
CA ALA A 52 18.69 5.36 7.64
C ALA A 52 17.55 5.98 6.82
N LYS A 53 17.80 6.30 5.55
CA LYS A 53 16.76 6.79 4.63
C LYS A 53 15.62 5.79 4.47
N GLY A 54 15.93 4.50 4.25
CA GLY A 54 14.92 3.46 4.11
C GLY A 54 14.02 3.32 5.35
N VAL A 55 14.60 3.45 6.55
CA VAL A 55 13.85 3.47 7.82
C VAL A 55 12.91 4.66 7.89
N ASP A 56 13.39 5.87 7.56
CA ASP A 56 12.56 7.08 7.59
C ASP A 56 11.37 6.97 6.63
N GLU A 57 11.59 6.45 5.42
CA GLU A 57 10.56 6.19 4.41
C GLU A 57 9.55 5.15 4.90
N LEU A 58 10.02 4.04 5.48
CA LEU A 58 9.17 2.98 6.02
C LEU A 58 8.28 3.49 7.17
N LEU A 59 8.86 4.24 8.12
CA LEU A 59 8.10 4.84 9.22
C LEU A 59 7.08 5.86 8.71
N ALA A 60 7.44 6.63 7.69
CA ALA A 60 6.53 7.59 7.06
C ALA A 60 5.36 6.90 6.32
N ALA A 61 5.57 5.71 5.77
CA ALA A 61 4.52 4.89 5.18
C ALA A 61 3.60 4.29 6.25
N ILE A 62 4.17 3.67 7.30
CA ILE A 62 3.39 3.08 8.40
C ILE A 62 2.51 4.12 9.08
N ARG A 63 3.03 5.33 9.37
CA ARG A 63 2.25 6.42 9.97
C ARG A 63 1.10 6.92 9.11
N ARG A 64 1.19 6.81 7.78
CA ARG A 64 0.12 7.19 6.85
C ARG A 64 -0.92 6.10 6.66
N TYR A 65 -0.50 4.85 6.87
CA TYR A 65 -1.35 3.67 6.74
C TYR A 65 -2.14 3.34 8.02
N SER A 66 -1.59 3.70 9.19
CA SER A 66 -2.25 3.58 10.50
C SER A 66 -3.34 4.63 10.68
#